data_AF-A0A942T670-F1
#
_entry.id   AF-A0A942T670-F1
#
_cell.length_a   1.000
_cell.length_b   1.000
_cell.length_c   1.000
_cell.angle_alpha   90.00
_cell.angle_beta   90.00
_cell.angle_gamma   90.00
#
_symmetry.space_group_name_H-M   'P 1'
#
loop_
_entity.id
_entity.type
_entity.pdbx_description
1 polymer ?
#
loop_
_entity_poly.entity_id
_entity_poly.type
_entity_poly.pdbx_seq_one_letter_code
_entity_poly.pdbx_strand_id
1 'polypeptide(L)'
;MKLGARILKTGIAIVLSLYLAYLLHSPSPVFAAIAAIFAIQPTIYRSYLTIIEQVQGNIIGAILAVVFVLLLGNHTIVIGLAAIIVITLNLKFKLENTIGLSLVTLISIMEAPGSDFITFAAIRFSTIMIGVFSAFIVNLVFMPPKYENKLYLKIGSTTEEIIRWIRLSIRHDYDHQLLKTDIGKLKENIKSIEQFYTMYKEERSYFKKNLLEKSRKLVVYRQMTIAARKGLDTLKRIHRFENELLLLPEPFKEAIQEQLDSLIYQHEQIMLQFIGKIPITTASPVEKVSTDKKLLFDLFLVHQKEFAADDDNQHLYHTMQIVASIIDYSEQVEHLDVLITSFHSFHHNEISIEEESNQ
;
A
#
# COMPACT_ATOMS: atom_id res chain seq x y z
N MET A 1 -6.81 1.83 -22.27
CA MET A 1 -6.94 2.33 -20.89
C MET A 1 -8.02 1.49 -20.19
N LYS A 2 -7.64 0.53 -19.33
CA LYS A 2 -8.64 -0.29 -18.61
C LYS A 2 -9.29 0.59 -17.55
N LEU A 3 -10.57 0.94 -17.72
CA LEU A 3 -11.34 1.68 -16.71
C LEU A 3 -11.33 0.89 -15.39
N GLY A 4 -10.76 1.48 -14.33
CA GLY A 4 -10.68 0.79 -13.04
C GLY A 4 -12.07 0.57 -12.44
N ALA A 5 -12.29 -0.58 -11.80
CA ALA A 5 -13.57 -0.92 -11.14
C ALA A 5 -14.06 0.17 -10.16
N ARG A 6 -13.14 0.95 -9.58
CA ARG A 6 -13.48 2.11 -8.74
C ARG A 6 -14.21 3.22 -9.50
N ILE A 7 -13.81 3.50 -10.74
CA ILE A 7 -14.45 4.53 -11.57
C ILE A 7 -15.89 4.11 -11.89
N LEU A 8 -16.07 2.85 -12.27
CA LEU A 8 -17.39 2.30 -12.59
C LEU A 8 -18.34 2.37 -11.39
N LYS A 9 -17.91 1.90 -10.21
CA LYS A 9 -18.77 1.95 -9.00
C LYS A 9 -19.09 3.39 -8.57
N THR A 10 -18.16 4.33 -8.73
CA THR A 10 -18.45 5.75 -8.44
C THR A 10 -19.55 6.27 -9.38
N GLY A 11 -19.45 5.98 -10.69
CA GLY A 11 -20.49 6.35 -11.64
C GLY A 11 -21.86 5.76 -11.29
N ILE A 12 -21.90 4.47 -10.93
CA ILE A 12 -23.14 3.79 -10.53
C ILE A 12 -23.72 4.37 -9.23
N ALA A 13 -22.86 4.71 -8.25
CA ALA A 13 -23.28 5.35 -7.01
C ALA A 13 -23.90 6.73 -7.25
N ILE A 14 -23.34 7.52 -8.18
CA ILE A 14 -23.90 8.82 -8.59
C ILE A 14 -25.28 8.63 -9.25
N VAL A 15 -25.41 7.67 -10.18
CA VAL A 15 -26.69 7.40 -10.84
C VAL A 15 -27.74 6.96 -9.83
N LEU A 16 -27.38 6.03 -8.93
CA LEU A 16 -28.29 5.54 -7.89
C LEU A 16 -28.73 6.65 -6.93
N SER A 17 -27.81 7.50 -6.48
CA SER A 17 -28.14 8.57 -5.53
C SER A 17 -29.01 9.64 -6.15
N LEU A 18 -28.75 10.04 -7.39
CA LEU A 18 -29.61 10.95 -8.15
C LEU A 18 -30.99 10.35 -8.36
N TYR A 19 -31.06 9.10 -8.81
CA TYR A 19 -32.33 8.42 -9.06
C TYR A 19 -33.20 8.36 -7.79
N LEU A 20 -32.62 7.97 -6.66
CA LEU A 20 -33.34 7.94 -5.37
C LEU A 20 -33.75 9.34 -4.90
N ALA A 21 -32.91 10.36 -5.11
CA ALA A 21 -33.25 11.73 -4.76
C ALA A 21 -34.37 12.31 -5.63
N TYR A 22 -34.41 11.99 -6.93
CA TYR A 22 -35.53 12.35 -7.81
C TYR A 22 -36.82 11.61 -7.42
N LEU A 23 -36.74 10.32 -7.11
CA LEU A 23 -37.88 9.51 -6.68
C LEU A 23 -38.54 10.07 -5.40
N LEU A 24 -37.71 10.57 -4.48
CA LEU A 24 -38.15 11.19 -3.23
C LEU A 24 -38.49 12.68 -3.37
N HIS A 25 -38.52 13.21 -4.60
CA HIS A 25 -38.82 14.61 -4.91
C HIS A 25 -37.97 15.61 -4.12
N SER A 26 -36.68 15.30 -3.90
CA SER A 26 -35.76 16.21 -3.21
C SER A 26 -35.60 17.50 -4.03
N PRO A 27 -35.68 18.69 -3.41
CA PRO A 27 -35.52 19.98 -4.10
C PRO A 27 -34.17 20.16 -4.78
N SER A 28 -33.15 19.41 -4.36
CA SER A 28 -31.79 19.55 -4.90
C SER A 28 -31.03 18.24 -4.91
N PRO A 29 -31.34 17.35 -5.88
CA PRO A 29 -30.76 16.01 -5.99
C PRO A 29 -29.23 15.99 -6.15
N VAL A 30 -28.65 17.09 -6.65
CA VAL A 30 -27.20 17.23 -6.85
C VAL A 30 -26.40 16.97 -5.56
N PHE A 31 -26.93 17.33 -4.39
CA PHE A 31 -26.23 17.08 -3.13
C PHE A 31 -26.16 15.59 -2.77
N ALA A 32 -27.11 14.77 -3.23
CA ALA A 32 -27.01 13.31 -3.10
C ALA A 32 -25.88 12.74 -3.98
N ALA A 33 -25.67 13.28 -5.17
CA ALA A 33 -24.54 12.91 -6.03
C ALA A 33 -23.20 13.29 -5.39
N ILE A 34 -23.07 14.53 -4.90
CA ILE A 34 -21.87 15.01 -4.22
C ILE A 34 -21.56 14.12 -3.01
N ALA A 35 -22.57 13.83 -2.19
CA ALA A 35 -22.41 12.95 -1.04
C ALA A 35 -21.97 11.53 -1.41
N ALA A 36 -22.51 10.96 -2.50
CA ALA A 36 -22.12 9.65 -2.99
C ALA A 36 -20.62 9.62 -3.42
N ILE A 37 -20.13 10.69 -4.04
CA ILE A 37 -18.72 10.81 -4.44
C ILE A 37 -17.79 10.79 -3.22
N PHE A 38 -18.14 11.53 -2.16
CA PHE A 38 -17.34 11.55 -0.93
C PHE A 38 -17.45 10.25 -0.11
N ALA A 39 -18.57 9.53 -0.21
CA ALA A 39 -18.81 8.31 0.54
C ALA A 39 -18.21 7.04 -0.11
N ILE A 40 -17.81 7.07 -1.40
CA ILE A 40 -17.31 5.87 -2.10
C ILE A 40 -15.90 5.47 -1.63
N GLN A 41 -15.83 4.40 -0.85
CA GLN A 41 -14.58 3.84 -0.35
C GLN A 41 -13.99 2.73 -1.23
N PRO A 42 -12.68 2.44 -1.21
CA PRO A 42 -12.07 1.38 -2.03
C PRO A 42 -12.50 -0.02 -1.59
N THR A 43 -12.65 -0.25 -0.28
CA THR A 43 -13.02 -1.54 0.31
C THR A 43 -14.37 -1.45 1.04
N ILE A 44 -15.08 -2.58 1.13
CA ILE A 44 -16.35 -2.69 1.88
C ILE A 44 -16.13 -2.37 3.36
N TYR A 45 -15.03 -2.88 3.93
CA TYR A 45 -14.67 -2.64 5.33
C TYR A 45 -14.54 -1.15 5.64
N ARG A 46 -13.77 -0.41 4.82
CA ARG A 46 -13.69 1.05 4.94
C ARG A 46 -15.05 1.71 4.74
N SER A 47 -15.84 1.24 3.77
CA SER A 47 -17.20 1.77 3.55
C SER A 47 -18.09 1.66 4.79
N TYR A 48 -17.96 0.57 5.56
CA TYR A 48 -18.72 0.36 6.80
C TYR A 48 -18.23 1.23 7.97
N LEU A 49 -16.93 1.45 8.09
CA LEU A 49 -16.42 2.39 9.11
C LEU A 49 -16.83 3.83 8.74
N THR A 50 -16.61 4.19 7.48
CA THR A 50 -16.86 5.53 6.99
C THR A 50 -18.35 5.89 6.99
N ILE A 51 -19.29 4.96 6.81
CA ILE A 51 -20.72 5.34 6.90
C ILE A 51 -21.09 5.86 8.29
N ILE A 52 -20.57 5.25 9.36
CA ILE A 52 -20.81 5.69 10.74
C ILE A 52 -20.18 7.07 10.96
N GLU A 53 -18.92 7.23 10.53
CA GLU A 53 -18.21 8.50 10.61
C GLU A 53 -18.97 9.60 9.83
N GLN A 54 -19.43 9.30 8.61
CA GLN A 54 -20.12 10.25 7.75
C GLN A 54 -21.45 10.68 8.37
N VAL A 55 -22.22 9.76 8.94
CA VAL A 55 -23.45 10.11 9.65
C VAL A 55 -23.14 11.07 10.81
N GLN A 56 -22.13 10.77 11.63
CA GLN A 56 -21.74 11.61 12.76
C GLN A 56 -21.25 13.00 12.32
N GLY A 57 -20.32 13.07 11.36
CA GLY A 57 -19.76 14.32 10.87
C GLY A 57 -20.82 15.22 10.22
N ASN A 58 -21.71 14.64 9.42
CA ASN A 58 -22.78 15.39 8.78
C ASN A 58 -23.85 15.85 9.78
N ILE A 59 -24.12 15.08 10.84
CA ILE A 59 -24.98 15.53 11.94
C ILE A 59 -24.35 16.75 12.63
N ILE A 60 -23.05 16.72 12.93
CA ILE A 60 -22.34 17.87 13.51
C ILE A 60 -22.44 19.10 12.58
N GLY A 61 -22.20 18.92 11.29
CA GLY A 61 -22.33 19.98 10.29
C GLY A 61 -23.74 20.56 10.22
N ALA A 62 -24.77 19.71 10.22
CA ALA A 62 -26.17 20.13 10.16
C ALA A 62 -26.64 20.86 11.43
N ILE A 63 -26.31 20.33 12.62
CA ILE A 63 -26.65 20.97 13.90
C ILE A 63 -25.99 22.35 13.99
N LEU A 64 -24.70 22.45 13.65
CA LEU A 64 -24.00 23.73 13.68
C LEU A 64 -24.53 24.71 12.65
N ALA A 65 -24.88 24.27 11.43
CA ALA A 65 -25.54 25.13 10.45
C ALA A 65 -26.81 25.76 11.04
N VAL A 66 -27.66 24.93 11.66
CA VAL A 66 -28.92 25.38 12.23
C VAL A 66 -28.70 26.37 13.38
N VAL A 67 -27.81 26.03 14.31
CA VAL A 67 -27.50 26.90 15.46
C VAL A 67 -26.94 28.26 15.00
N PHE A 68 -26.00 28.26 14.05
CA PHE A 68 -25.37 29.49 13.57
C PHE A 68 -26.35 30.38 12.81
N VAL A 69 -27.20 29.81 11.95
CA VAL A 69 -28.21 30.62 11.23
C VAL A 69 -29.24 31.21 12.19
N LEU A 70 -29.70 30.45 13.19
CA LEU A 70 -30.66 30.95 14.17
C LEU A 70 -30.10 32.06 15.07
N LEU A 71 -28.80 32.01 15.40
CA LEU A 71 -28.17 32.99 16.32
C LEU A 71 -27.58 34.21 15.60
N LEU A 72 -26.96 34.01 14.44
CA LEU A 72 -26.09 34.99 13.78
C LEU A 72 -26.52 35.28 12.33
N GLY A 73 -27.53 34.59 11.81
CA GLY A 73 -27.97 34.70 10.43
C GLY A 73 -27.06 33.99 9.43
N ASN A 74 -27.28 34.24 8.14
CA ASN A 74 -26.63 33.56 7.02
C ASN A 74 -25.54 34.40 6.32
N HIS A 75 -24.87 35.29 7.05
CA HIS A 75 -23.77 36.10 6.48
C HIS A 75 -22.55 35.26 6.11
N THR A 76 -21.85 35.62 5.03
CA THR A 76 -20.68 34.88 4.53
C THR A 76 -19.58 34.69 5.58
N ILE A 77 -19.35 35.70 6.43
CA ILE A 77 -18.38 35.63 7.54
C ILE A 77 -18.82 34.58 8.58
N VAL A 78 -20.11 34.49 8.88
CA VAL A 78 -20.67 33.54 9.84
C VAL A 78 -20.53 32.11 9.33
N ILE A 79 -20.73 31.88 8.02
CA ILE A 79 -20.49 30.57 7.39
C ILE A 79 -19.02 30.14 7.55
N GLY A 80 -18.07 31.07 7.33
CA GLY A 80 -16.65 30.81 7.52
C GLY A 80 -16.31 30.45 8.98
N LEU A 81 -16.87 31.17 9.95
CA LEU A 81 -16.69 30.87 11.38
C LEU A 81 -17.29 29.50 11.76
N ALA A 82 -18.50 29.20 11.29
CA ALA A 82 -19.14 27.92 11.49
C ALA A 82 -18.31 26.77 10.90
N ALA A 83 -17.73 26.97 9.71
CA ALA A 83 -16.86 25.99 9.07
C ALA A 83 -15.59 25.69 9.90
N ILE A 84 -14.94 26.72 10.45
CA ILE A 84 -13.79 26.54 11.36
C ILE A 84 -14.18 25.67 12.55
N ILE A 85 -15.33 25.94 13.17
CA ILE A 85 -15.81 25.18 14.34
C ILE A 85 -16.16 23.74 13.96
N VAL A 86 -16.82 23.52 12.82
CA VAL A 86 -17.08 22.16 12.29
C VAL A 86 -15.78 21.40 12.07
N ILE A 87 -14.74 22.03 11.49
CA ILE A 87 -13.43 21.41 11.29
C ILE A 87 -12.81 21.04 12.63
N THR A 88 -12.77 21.97 13.58
CA THR A 88 -12.18 21.73 14.91
C THR A 88 -12.90 20.59 15.64
N LEU A 89 -14.23 20.53 15.58
CA LEU A 89 -14.99 19.47 16.23
C LEU A 89 -14.80 18.11 15.55
N ASN A 90 -14.82 18.05 14.22
CA ASN A 90 -14.55 16.81 13.51
C ASN A 90 -13.13 16.28 13.82
N LEU A 91 -12.12 17.15 13.88
CA LEU A 91 -10.77 16.77 14.31
C LEU A 91 -10.75 16.24 15.74
N LYS A 92 -11.44 16.91 16.67
CA LYS A 92 -11.54 16.47 18.08
C LYS A 92 -12.19 15.09 18.22
N PHE A 93 -13.17 14.78 17.37
CA PHE A 93 -13.84 13.47 17.33
C PHE A 93 -13.13 12.44 16.42
N LYS A 94 -11.96 12.76 15.85
CA LYS A 94 -11.20 11.91 14.92
C LYS A 94 -11.95 11.55 13.63
N LEU A 95 -12.83 12.44 13.17
CA LEU A 95 -13.66 12.31 11.96
C LEU A 95 -13.02 13.03 10.76
N GLU A 96 -11.70 12.85 10.56
CA GLU A 96 -10.93 13.58 9.54
C GLU A 96 -11.45 13.34 8.11
N ASN A 97 -11.82 12.10 7.81
CA ASN A 97 -12.26 11.70 6.47
C ASN A 97 -13.61 12.30 6.05
N THR A 98 -14.36 12.87 7.00
CA THR A 98 -15.73 13.37 6.78
C THR A 98 -15.82 14.88 6.79
N ILE A 99 -14.71 15.58 7.07
CA ILE A 99 -14.65 17.05 7.10
C ILE A 99 -15.19 17.63 5.79
N GLY A 100 -14.74 17.13 4.65
CA GLY A 100 -15.16 17.62 3.33
C GLY A 100 -16.68 17.58 3.13
N LEU A 101 -17.30 16.43 3.40
CA LEU A 101 -18.76 16.29 3.24
C LEU A 101 -19.54 17.05 4.33
N SER A 102 -19.01 17.10 5.56
CA SER A 102 -19.63 17.87 6.66
C SER A 102 -19.67 19.37 6.37
N LEU A 103 -18.65 19.90 5.70
CA LEU A 103 -18.62 21.29 5.23
C LEU A 103 -19.60 21.53 4.08
N VAL A 104 -19.73 20.59 3.14
CA VAL A 104 -20.77 20.65 2.09
C VAL A 104 -22.15 20.69 2.74
N THR A 105 -22.41 19.84 3.74
CA THR A 105 -23.67 19.84 4.50
C THR A 105 -23.91 21.18 5.18
N LEU A 106 -22.92 21.69 5.92
CA LEU A 106 -22.99 22.99 6.59
C LEU A 106 -23.38 24.11 5.60
N ILE A 107 -22.60 24.27 4.53
CA ILE A 107 -22.78 25.35 3.55
C ILE A 107 -24.16 25.21 2.87
N SER A 108 -24.53 23.99 2.45
CA SER A 108 -25.80 23.74 1.76
C SER A 108 -27.04 24.07 2.60
N ILE A 109 -26.93 23.97 3.92
CA ILE A 109 -28.00 24.30 4.86
C ILE A 109 -27.99 25.80 5.13
N MET A 110 -26.81 26.42 5.34
CA MET A 110 -26.72 27.85 5.66
C MET A 110 -27.09 28.77 4.48
N GLU A 111 -26.96 28.30 3.24
CA GLU A 111 -27.34 29.04 2.03
C GLU A 111 -28.86 29.06 1.78
N ALA A 112 -29.65 28.34 2.58
CA ALA A 112 -31.09 28.25 2.43
C ALA A 112 -31.83 29.59 2.61
N PRO A 113 -32.73 29.99 1.69
CA PRO A 113 -33.59 31.15 1.89
C PRO A 113 -34.87 30.81 2.68
N GLY A 114 -35.31 31.71 3.56
CA GLY A 114 -36.73 31.84 3.93
C GLY A 114 -37.19 31.27 5.28
N SER A 115 -38.50 31.37 5.51
CA SER A 115 -39.21 31.22 6.80
C SER A 115 -39.28 29.80 7.36
N ASP A 116 -39.21 28.76 6.52
CA ASP A 116 -39.27 27.34 6.93
C ASP A 116 -37.87 26.70 6.95
N PHE A 117 -36.91 27.43 7.51
CA PHE A 117 -35.48 27.06 7.51
C PHE A 117 -35.20 25.67 8.11
N ILE A 118 -35.87 25.30 9.21
CA ILE A 118 -35.66 23.99 9.88
C ILE A 118 -36.10 22.84 8.97
N THR A 119 -37.25 22.96 8.32
CA THR A 119 -37.76 21.97 7.37
C THR A 119 -36.79 21.82 6.20
N PHE A 120 -36.29 22.94 5.67
CA PHE A 120 -35.32 22.92 4.60
C PHE A 120 -33.99 22.25 5.03
N ALA A 121 -33.49 22.56 6.22
CA ALA A 121 -32.29 21.94 6.77
C ALA A 121 -32.43 20.41 6.89
N ALA A 122 -33.59 19.93 7.36
CA ALA A 122 -33.88 18.51 7.45
C ALA A 122 -33.94 17.82 6.07
N ILE A 123 -34.54 18.47 5.06
CA ILE A 123 -34.59 17.96 3.69
C ILE A 123 -33.18 17.90 3.07
N ARG A 124 -32.35 18.94 3.27
CA ARG A 124 -30.97 18.99 2.80
C ARG A 124 -30.11 17.89 3.41
N PHE A 125 -30.18 17.75 4.73
CA PHE A 125 -29.49 16.68 5.44
C PHE A 125 -29.92 15.30 4.94
N SER A 126 -31.24 15.07 4.80
CA SER A 126 -31.79 13.80 4.30
C SER A 126 -31.31 13.48 2.88
N THR A 127 -31.21 14.49 2.01
CA THR A 127 -30.71 14.36 0.64
C THR A 127 -29.25 13.92 0.60
N ILE A 128 -28.42 14.49 1.47
CA ILE A 128 -27.00 14.12 1.60
C ILE A 128 -26.89 12.68 2.15
N MET A 129 -27.71 12.31 3.13
CA MET A 129 -27.75 10.95 3.65
C MET A 129 -28.15 9.91 2.58
N ILE A 130 -29.11 10.22 1.70
CA ILE A 130 -29.44 9.35 0.55
C ILE A 130 -28.20 9.07 -0.29
N GLY A 131 -27.36 10.07 -0.54
CA GLY A 131 -26.10 9.89 -1.25
C GLY A 131 -25.10 8.99 -0.52
N VAL A 132 -24.93 9.20 0.78
CA VAL A 132 -24.06 8.36 1.63
C VAL A 132 -24.52 6.90 1.62
N PHE A 133 -25.82 6.65 1.81
CA PHE A 133 -26.39 5.30 1.79
C PHE A 133 -26.30 4.65 0.41
N SER A 134 -26.52 5.41 -0.67
CA SER A 134 -26.41 4.91 -2.04
C SER A 134 -24.99 4.42 -2.36
N ALA A 135 -23.97 5.20 -1.99
CA ALA A 135 -22.58 4.80 -2.18
C ALA A 135 -22.21 3.55 -1.37
N PHE A 136 -22.75 3.43 -0.16
CA PHE A 136 -22.56 2.24 0.68
C PHE A 136 -23.21 1.00 0.06
N ILE A 137 -24.44 1.10 -0.44
CA ILE A 137 -25.14 0.01 -1.12
C ILE A 137 -24.35 -0.44 -2.36
N VAL A 138 -23.90 0.51 -3.18
CA VAL A 138 -23.10 0.19 -4.36
C VAL A 138 -21.79 -0.50 -3.99
N ASN A 139 -21.10 -0.03 -2.95
CA ASN A 139 -19.89 -0.69 -2.46
C ASN A 139 -20.15 -2.12 -1.96
N LEU A 140 -21.32 -2.40 -1.39
CA LEU A 140 -21.70 -3.72 -0.91
C LEU A 140 -22.03 -4.68 -2.06
N VAL A 141 -22.74 -4.19 -3.09
CA VAL A 141 -23.17 -5.00 -4.24
C VAL A 141 -22.02 -5.27 -5.22
N PHE A 142 -21.15 -4.29 -5.45
CA PHE A 142 -20.01 -4.47 -6.36
C PHE A 142 -18.85 -5.14 -5.63
N MET A 143 -18.60 -6.42 -5.98
CA MET A 143 -17.55 -7.26 -5.40
C MET A 143 -16.17 -6.58 -5.46
N PRO A 144 -15.39 -6.57 -4.37
CA PRO A 144 -14.06 -5.98 -4.37
C PRO A 144 -13.16 -6.70 -5.38
N PRO A 145 -12.23 -5.99 -6.05
CA PRO A 145 -11.30 -6.62 -6.97
C PRO A 145 -10.43 -7.64 -6.21
N LYS A 146 -10.03 -8.73 -6.85
CA LYS A 146 -9.09 -9.73 -6.31
C LYS A 146 -7.74 -9.05 -5.99
N TYR A 147 -7.61 -8.49 -4.79
CA TYR A 147 -6.42 -7.73 -4.37
C TYR A 147 -5.20 -8.64 -4.19
N GLU A 148 -5.43 -9.92 -3.88
CA GLU A 148 -4.39 -10.95 -3.75
C GLU A 148 -3.52 -11.06 -5.01
N ASN A 149 -4.13 -11.29 -6.18
CA ASN A 149 -3.40 -11.44 -7.43
C ASN A 149 -2.63 -10.16 -7.78
N LYS A 150 -3.26 -8.99 -7.60
CA LYS A 150 -2.60 -7.70 -7.85
C LYS A 150 -1.40 -7.48 -6.93
N LEU A 151 -1.53 -7.85 -5.65
CA LEU A 151 -0.45 -7.77 -4.68
C LEU A 151 0.70 -8.68 -5.08
N TYR A 152 0.42 -9.97 -5.33
CA TYR A 152 1.46 -10.93 -5.71
C TYR A 152 2.16 -10.54 -7.01
N LEU A 153 1.40 -10.23 -8.07
CA LEU A 153 1.99 -9.85 -9.37
C LEU A 153 2.87 -8.61 -9.24
N LYS A 154 2.46 -7.62 -8.42
CA LYS A 154 3.25 -6.42 -8.20
C LYS A 154 4.51 -6.70 -7.36
N ILE A 155 4.42 -7.55 -6.34
CA ILE A 155 5.59 -8.03 -5.57
C ILE A 155 6.55 -8.76 -6.51
N GLY A 156 6.06 -9.72 -7.28
CA GLY A 156 6.83 -10.54 -8.20
C GLY A 156 7.58 -9.70 -9.23
N SER A 157 6.88 -8.84 -9.97
CA SER A 157 7.52 -8.00 -11.00
C SER A 157 8.52 -7.01 -10.42
N THR A 158 8.22 -6.40 -9.26
CA THR A 158 9.16 -5.49 -8.58
C THR A 158 10.40 -6.24 -8.10
N THR A 159 10.23 -7.45 -7.58
CA THR A 159 11.34 -8.30 -7.11
C THR A 159 12.22 -8.75 -8.27
N GLU A 160 11.62 -9.14 -9.39
CA GLU A 160 12.34 -9.52 -10.61
C GLU A 160 13.17 -8.34 -11.16
N GLU A 161 12.61 -7.13 -11.19
CA GLU A 161 13.34 -5.93 -11.59
C GLU A 161 14.50 -5.63 -10.63
N ILE A 162 14.31 -5.76 -9.31
CA ILE A 162 15.38 -5.58 -8.31
C ILE A 162 16.50 -6.60 -8.54
N ILE A 163 16.16 -7.89 -8.68
CA ILE A 163 17.11 -8.99 -8.93
C ILE A 163 17.91 -8.72 -10.20
N ARG A 164 17.24 -8.30 -11.28
CA ARG A 164 17.88 -7.96 -12.55
C ARG A 164 18.88 -6.82 -12.39
N TRP A 165 18.49 -5.76 -11.69
CA TRP A 165 19.38 -4.63 -11.44
C TRP A 165 20.56 -4.98 -10.55
N ILE A 166 20.36 -5.76 -9.48
CA ILE A 166 21.46 -6.28 -8.65
C ILE A 166 22.44 -7.07 -9.53
N ARG A 167 21.94 -7.99 -10.37
CA ARG A 167 22.77 -8.80 -11.28
C ARG A 167 23.60 -7.95 -12.25
N LEU A 168 23.01 -6.90 -12.83
CA LEU A 168 23.72 -5.96 -13.71
C LEU A 168 24.73 -5.12 -12.94
N SER A 169 24.38 -4.69 -11.73
CA SER A 169 25.26 -3.85 -10.91
C SER A 169 26.53 -4.54 -10.47
N ILE A 170 26.46 -5.83 -10.18
CA ILE A 170 27.61 -6.65 -9.81
C ILE A 170 28.63 -6.76 -10.96
N ARG A 171 28.14 -6.76 -12.20
CA ARG A 171 28.94 -6.91 -13.42
C ARG A 171 29.40 -5.57 -14.00
N HIS A 172 28.98 -4.45 -13.40
CA HIS A 172 29.25 -3.08 -13.87
C HIS A 172 28.71 -2.81 -15.29
N ASP A 173 27.69 -3.56 -15.71
CA ASP A 173 27.08 -3.47 -17.05
C ASP A 173 25.83 -2.56 -17.05
N TYR A 174 25.95 -1.31 -16.58
CA TYR A 174 24.80 -0.41 -16.54
C TYR A 174 25.15 1.08 -16.64
N ASP A 175 24.18 1.87 -17.12
CA ASP A 175 24.24 3.33 -17.07
C ASP A 175 23.78 3.83 -15.69
N HIS A 176 24.66 4.55 -15.01
CA HIS A 176 24.43 5.10 -13.67
C HIS A 176 23.17 5.99 -13.59
N GLN A 177 22.83 6.75 -14.66
CA GLN A 177 21.64 7.60 -14.68
C GLN A 177 20.34 6.79 -14.86
N LEU A 178 20.40 5.73 -15.67
CA LEU A 178 19.27 4.83 -15.86
C LEU A 178 18.95 4.09 -14.55
N LEU A 179 19.97 3.53 -13.89
CA LEU A 179 19.78 2.83 -12.61
C LEU A 179 19.21 3.77 -11.54
N LYS A 180 19.70 5.00 -11.44
CA LYS A 180 19.15 5.99 -10.48
C LYS A 180 17.65 6.25 -10.73
N THR A 181 17.25 6.34 -11.99
CA THR A 181 15.84 6.56 -12.37
C THR A 181 14.98 5.36 -12.00
N ASP A 182 15.46 4.14 -12.26
CA ASP A 182 14.72 2.92 -11.97
C ASP A 182 14.69 2.59 -10.47
N ILE A 183 15.72 2.92 -9.68
CA ILE A 183 15.65 2.91 -8.21
C ILE A 183 14.50 3.79 -7.71
N GLY A 184 14.28 4.95 -8.32
CA GLY A 184 13.15 5.83 -8.03
C GLY A 184 11.80 5.15 -8.31
N LYS A 185 11.66 4.50 -9.47
CA LYS A 185 10.44 3.75 -9.84
C LYS A 185 10.20 2.56 -8.90
N LEU A 186 11.24 1.79 -8.56
CA LEU A 186 11.17 0.67 -7.64
C LEU A 186 10.72 1.10 -6.24
N LYS A 187 11.15 2.28 -5.77
CA LYS A 187 10.67 2.85 -4.51
C LYS A 187 9.16 3.13 -4.53
N GLU A 188 8.66 3.72 -5.60
CA GLU A 188 7.21 3.93 -5.77
C GLU A 188 6.45 2.59 -5.93
N ASN A 189 7.05 1.60 -6.58
CA ASN A 189 6.49 0.26 -6.67
C ASN A 189 6.35 -0.39 -5.28
N ILE A 190 7.37 -0.30 -4.41
CA ILE A 190 7.29 -0.77 -3.02
C ILE A 190 6.16 -0.07 -2.25
N LYS A 191 5.99 1.24 -2.41
CA LYS A 191 4.86 1.97 -1.79
C LYS A 191 3.50 1.48 -2.30
N SER A 192 3.40 1.18 -3.59
CA SER A 192 2.17 0.61 -4.17
C SER A 192 1.87 -0.80 -3.63
N ILE A 193 2.91 -1.62 -3.40
CA ILE A 193 2.78 -2.95 -2.79
C ILE A 193 2.20 -2.83 -1.39
N GLU A 194 2.70 -1.90 -0.56
CA GLU A 194 2.17 -1.68 0.80
C GLU A 194 0.70 -1.24 0.80
N GLN A 195 0.29 -0.44 -0.19
CA GLN A 195 -1.11 -0.07 -0.37
C GLN A 195 -1.96 -1.28 -0.73
N PHE A 196 -1.53 -2.11 -1.67
CA PHE A 196 -2.25 -3.35 -2.02
C PHE A 196 -2.29 -4.35 -0.87
N TYR A 197 -1.21 -4.46 -0.09
CA TYR A 197 -1.16 -5.28 1.11
C TYR A 197 -2.21 -4.83 2.13
N THR A 198 -2.33 -3.52 2.34
CA THR A 198 -3.36 -2.96 3.23
C THR A 198 -4.76 -3.27 2.73
N MET A 199 -5.02 -3.12 1.42
CA MET A 199 -6.32 -3.45 0.83
C MET A 199 -6.65 -4.94 0.96
N TYR A 200 -5.67 -5.83 0.71
CA TYR A 200 -5.83 -7.27 0.89
C TYR A 200 -6.06 -7.63 2.37
N LYS A 201 -5.35 -7.01 3.31
CA LYS A 201 -5.54 -7.21 4.75
C LYS A 201 -6.95 -6.83 5.22
N GLU A 202 -7.51 -5.74 4.68
CA GLU A 202 -8.85 -5.24 5.04
C GLU A 202 -10.00 -6.01 4.39
N GLU A 203 -9.75 -6.74 3.32
CA GLU A 203 -10.76 -7.55 2.66
C GLU A 203 -11.22 -8.66 3.61
N ARG A 204 -12.47 -8.60 4.07
CA ARG A 204 -13.04 -9.67 4.91
C ARG A 204 -13.41 -10.85 4.02
N SER A 205 -12.97 -12.04 4.40
CA SER A 205 -13.50 -13.27 3.79
C SER A 205 -14.89 -13.54 4.35
N TYR A 206 -15.87 -13.78 3.47
CA TYR A 206 -17.24 -14.07 3.86
C TYR A 206 -17.38 -15.42 4.61
N PHE A 207 -16.39 -16.31 4.50
CA PHE A 207 -16.41 -17.66 5.09
C PHE A 207 -15.30 -17.85 6.12
N LYS A 208 -15.64 -18.45 7.28
CA LYS A 208 -14.70 -18.71 8.40
C LYS A 208 -13.50 -19.59 8.05
N LYS A 209 -13.63 -20.53 7.11
CA LYS A 209 -12.56 -21.44 6.69
C LYS A 209 -11.39 -20.69 6.01
N ASN A 210 -11.72 -19.68 5.22
CA ASN A 210 -10.76 -18.86 4.47
C ASN A 210 -9.99 -17.84 5.34
N LEU A 211 -10.36 -17.68 6.63
CA LEU A 211 -9.69 -16.72 7.53
C LEU A 211 -8.29 -17.17 7.93
N LEU A 212 -8.08 -18.46 8.23
CA LEU A 212 -6.76 -18.98 8.62
C LEU A 212 -5.79 -18.99 7.43
N GLU A 213 -6.25 -19.44 6.27
CA GLU A 213 -5.53 -19.40 5.00
C GLU A 213 -5.09 -17.97 4.66
N LYS A 214 -6.04 -17.03 4.69
CA LYS A 214 -5.75 -15.61 4.48
C LYS A 214 -4.73 -15.06 5.48
N SER A 215 -4.86 -15.41 6.76
CA SER A 215 -3.90 -14.95 7.78
C SER A 215 -2.48 -15.45 7.48
N ARG A 216 -2.34 -16.70 7.04
CA ARG A 216 -1.04 -17.27 6.65
C ARG A 216 -0.49 -16.58 5.40
N LYS A 217 -1.31 -16.40 4.36
CA LYS A 217 -0.94 -15.67 3.14
C LYS A 217 -0.49 -14.24 3.45
N LEU A 218 -1.16 -13.55 4.36
CA LEU A 218 -0.76 -12.21 4.82
C LEU A 218 0.65 -12.19 5.43
N VAL A 219 1.01 -13.20 6.23
CA VAL A 219 2.36 -13.31 6.79
C VAL A 219 3.40 -13.49 5.68
N VAL A 220 3.12 -14.36 4.71
CA VAL A 220 4.02 -14.60 3.56
C VAL A 220 4.17 -13.33 2.71
N TYR A 221 3.07 -12.69 2.29
CA TYR A 221 3.14 -11.46 1.50
C TYR A 221 3.83 -10.30 2.22
N ARG A 222 3.65 -10.21 3.55
CA ARG A 222 4.39 -9.25 4.37
C ARG A 222 5.88 -9.53 4.28
N GLN A 223 6.30 -10.78 4.43
CA GLN A 223 7.72 -11.14 4.35
C GLN A 223 8.29 -10.95 2.94
N MET A 224 7.56 -11.29 1.87
CA MET A 224 7.98 -11.00 0.49
C MET A 224 8.20 -9.50 0.27
N THR A 225 7.32 -8.66 0.82
CA THR A 225 7.47 -7.19 0.74
C THR A 225 8.71 -6.71 1.49
N ILE A 226 9.02 -7.30 2.64
CA ILE A 226 10.22 -6.99 3.42
C ILE A 226 11.49 -7.43 2.68
N ALA A 227 11.50 -8.64 2.11
CA ALA A 227 12.61 -9.16 1.32
C ALA A 227 12.87 -8.29 0.07
N ALA A 228 11.83 -7.93 -0.69
CA ALA A 228 11.93 -7.01 -1.82
C ALA A 228 12.47 -5.63 -1.41
N ARG A 229 11.99 -5.07 -0.28
CA ARG A 229 12.51 -3.80 0.26
C ARG A 229 14.00 -3.90 0.59
N LYS A 230 14.43 -4.98 1.26
CA LYS A 230 15.85 -5.17 1.59
C LYS A 230 16.70 -5.36 0.34
N GLY A 231 16.24 -6.12 -0.66
CA GLY A 231 16.92 -6.20 -1.96
C GLY A 231 17.08 -4.83 -2.63
N LEU A 232 16.03 -3.98 -2.61
CA LEU A 232 16.13 -2.61 -3.10
C LEU A 232 17.12 -1.76 -2.29
N ASP A 233 17.18 -1.93 -0.97
CA ASP A 233 18.13 -1.21 -0.13
C ASP A 233 19.57 -1.65 -0.40
N THR A 234 19.82 -2.96 -0.61
CA THR A 234 21.12 -3.48 -1.08
C THR A 234 21.50 -2.88 -2.43
N LEU A 235 20.59 -2.85 -3.40
CA LEU A 235 20.82 -2.23 -4.71
C LEU A 235 21.19 -0.74 -4.59
N LYS A 236 20.51 0.02 -3.71
CA LYS A 236 20.86 1.43 -3.45
C LYS A 236 22.25 1.58 -2.86
N ARG A 237 22.69 0.66 -1.98
CA ARG A 237 24.03 0.69 -1.38
C ARG A 237 25.09 0.41 -2.42
N ILE A 238 24.87 -0.59 -3.28
CA ILE A 238 25.75 -0.92 -4.40
C ILE A 238 25.86 0.28 -5.35
N HIS A 239 24.73 0.85 -5.77
CA HIS A 239 24.71 2.04 -6.66
C HIS A 239 25.40 3.26 -6.05
N ARG A 240 25.20 3.50 -4.75
CA ARG A 240 25.81 4.65 -4.05
C ARG A 240 27.33 4.50 -3.93
N PHE A 241 27.82 3.28 -3.71
CA PHE A 241 29.22 2.99 -3.43
C PHE A 241 29.91 2.21 -4.56
N GLU A 242 29.47 2.44 -5.79
CA GLU A 242 29.96 1.77 -7.01
C GLU A 242 31.46 1.98 -7.20
N ASN A 243 31.94 3.21 -6.98
CA ASN A 243 33.36 3.54 -7.12
C ASN A 243 34.21 2.81 -6.08
N GLU A 244 33.75 2.68 -4.84
CA GLU A 244 34.47 1.95 -3.81
C GLU A 244 34.50 0.45 -4.11
N LEU A 245 33.42 -0.12 -4.65
CA LEU A 245 33.37 -1.53 -5.07
C LEU A 245 34.44 -1.86 -6.11
N LEU A 246 34.70 -0.94 -7.05
CA LEU A 246 35.75 -1.09 -8.06
C LEU A 246 37.17 -1.08 -7.49
N LEU A 247 37.39 -0.45 -6.32
CA LEU A 247 38.70 -0.34 -5.68
C LEU A 247 39.03 -1.49 -4.74
N LEU A 248 38.08 -2.39 -4.46
CA LEU A 248 38.27 -3.53 -3.57
C LEU A 248 39.24 -4.57 -4.18
N PRO A 249 39.95 -5.35 -3.34
CA PRO A 249 40.73 -6.48 -3.82
C PRO A 249 39.86 -7.49 -4.58
N GLU A 250 40.40 -8.06 -5.66
CA GLU A 250 39.70 -9.07 -6.48
C GLU A 250 39.07 -10.22 -5.67
N PRO A 251 39.74 -10.88 -4.69
CA PRO A 251 39.09 -11.94 -3.92
C PRO A 251 37.88 -11.45 -3.11
N PHE A 252 37.87 -10.18 -2.69
CA PHE A 252 36.74 -9.60 -1.98
C PHE A 252 35.59 -9.25 -2.93
N LYS A 253 35.90 -8.75 -4.13
CA LYS A 253 34.91 -8.53 -5.18
C LYS A 253 34.24 -9.85 -5.53
N GLU A 254 35.02 -10.89 -5.89
CA GLU A 254 34.51 -12.21 -6.24
C GLU A 254 33.57 -12.78 -5.16
N ALA A 255 33.95 -12.67 -3.88
CA ALA A 255 33.10 -13.09 -2.77
C ALA A 255 31.77 -12.32 -2.69
N ILE A 256 31.77 -11.00 -2.93
CA ILE A 256 30.53 -10.21 -3.03
C ILE A 256 29.68 -10.67 -4.21
N GLN A 257 30.31 -10.89 -5.37
CA GLN A 257 29.60 -11.31 -6.58
C GLN A 257 28.93 -12.67 -6.37
N GLU A 258 29.67 -13.66 -5.87
CA GLU A 258 29.17 -15.01 -5.60
C GLU A 258 28.04 -14.99 -4.57
N GLN A 259 28.21 -14.24 -3.48
CA GLN A 259 27.20 -14.13 -2.43
C GLN A 259 25.91 -13.50 -2.96
N LEU A 260 26.00 -12.43 -3.74
CA LEU A 260 24.84 -11.79 -4.32
C LEU A 260 24.17 -12.65 -5.40
N ASP A 261 24.94 -13.33 -6.26
CA ASP A 261 24.39 -14.23 -7.28
C ASP A 261 23.65 -15.41 -6.63
N SER A 262 24.21 -16.00 -5.57
CA SER A 262 23.55 -17.04 -4.76
C SER A 262 22.26 -16.52 -4.12
N LEU A 263 22.32 -15.31 -3.54
CA LEU A 263 21.19 -14.69 -2.84
C LEU A 263 20.03 -14.33 -3.77
N ILE A 264 20.30 -13.70 -4.92
CA ILE A 264 19.24 -13.36 -5.89
C ILE A 264 18.64 -14.62 -6.51
N TYR A 265 19.44 -15.66 -6.74
CA TYR A 265 18.95 -16.94 -7.24
C TYR A 265 17.98 -17.59 -6.24
N GLN A 266 18.33 -17.62 -4.96
CA GLN A 266 17.44 -18.13 -3.92
C GLN A 266 16.14 -17.33 -3.84
N HIS A 267 16.21 -16.00 -3.83
CA HIS A 267 15.00 -15.19 -3.77
C HIS A 267 14.07 -15.44 -4.97
N GLU A 268 14.62 -15.57 -6.18
CA GLU A 268 13.87 -15.93 -7.38
C GLU A 268 13.21 -17.32 -7.24
N GLN A 269 13.98 -18.32 -6.78
CA GLN A 269 13.45 -19.67 -6.56
C GLN A 269 12.32 -19.71 -5.54
N ILE A 270 12.46 -19.01 -4.41
CA ILE A 270 11.46 -18.97 -3.34
C ILE A 270 10.15 -18.35 -3.85
N MET A 271 10.24 -17.30 -4.68
CA MET A 271 9.07 -16.70 -5.32
C MET A 271 8.36 -17.70 -6.27
N LEU A 272 9.12 -18.51 -7.01
CA LEU A 272 8.58 -19.53 -7.91
C LEU A 272 8.03 -20.76 -7.17
N GLN A 273 8.63 -21.13 -6.04
CA GLN A 273 8.11 -22.19 -5.15
C GLN A 273 6.75 -21.80 -4.57
N PHE A 274 6.58 -20.54 -4.14
CA PHE A 274 5.31 -20.07 -3.61
C PHE A 274 4.14 -20.22 -4.59
N ILE A 275 4.38 -20.16 -5.90
CA ILE A 275 3.35 -20.39 -6.93
C ILE A 275 3.30 -21.83 -7.44
N GLY A 276 4.10 -22.73 -6.85
CA GLY A 276 4.16 -24.14 -7.24
C GLY A 276 4.80 -24.40 -8.60
N LYS A 277 5.51 -23.42 -9.19
CA LYS A 277 6.23 -23.62 -10.47
C LYS A 277 7.50 -24.44 -10.30
N ILE A 278 8.06 -24.49 -9.08
CA ILE A 278 9.24 -25.27 -8.72
C ILE A 278 8.90 -26.14 -7.50
N PRO A 279 9.36 -27.41 -7.43
CA PRO A 279 9.17 -28.24 -6.25
C PRO A 279 9.86 -27.64 -5.01
N ILE A 280 9.30 -27.93 -3.83
CA ILE A 280 9.86 -27.51 -2.54
C ILE A 280 11.12 -28.34 -2.29
N THR A 281 12.28 -27.71 -2.39
CA THR A 281 13.56 -28.39 -2.19
C THR A 281 13.85 -28.45 -0.69
N THR A 282 13.72 -29.63 -0.07
CA THR A 282 14.02 -29.83 1.36
C THR A 282 15.52 -30.02 1.65
N ALA A 283 16.42 -29.90 0.67
CA ALA A 283 17.86 -30.13 0.86
C ALA A 283 18.78 -29.21 0.03
N SER A 284 19.67 -28.50 0.74
CA SER A 284 20.98 -27.94 0.33
C SER A 284 21.10 -26.66 -0.55
N PRO A 285 20.30 -25.59 -0.30
CA PRO A 285 20.75 -24.20 -0.56
C PRO A 285 21.22 -23.47 0.71
N VAL A 286 20.65 -23.84 1.87
CA VAL A 286 20.87 -23.18 3.16
C VAL A 286 22.29 -23.41 3.70
N GLU A 287 22.86 -24.61 3.50
CA GLU A 287 24.24 -24.90 3.90
C GLU A 287 25.25 -24.06 3.10
N LYS A 288 25.02 -23.89 1.78
CA LYS A 288 25.87 -23.08 0.91
C LYS A 288 25.85 -21.61 1.31
N VAL A 289 24.66 -21.02 1.45
CA VAL A 289 24.54 -19.60 1.85
C VAL A 289 25.03 -19.30 3.26
N SER A 290 24.86 -20.23 4.21
CA SER A 290 25.46 -20.05 5.55
C SER A 290 26.98 -20.07 5.53
N THR A 291 27.57 -20.80 4.58
CA THR A 291 29.02 -20.90 4.37
C THR A 291 29.53 -19.64 3.67
N ASP A 292 28.82 -19.17 2.66
CA ASP A 292 29.19 -17.99 1.86
C ASP A 292 29.09 -16.69 2.69
N LYS A 293 28.12 -16.58 3.61
CA LYS A 293 28.02 -15.48 4.60
C LYS A 293 29.25 -15.37 5.50
N LYS A 294 29.70 -16.51 6.04
CA LYS A 294 30.87 -16.56 6.93
C LYS A 294 32.12 -16.16 6.17
N LEU A 295 32.28 -16.67 4.96
CA LEU A 295 33.40 -16.33 4.08
C LEU A 295 33.46 -14.82 3.78
N LEU A 296 32.33 -14.19 3.42
CA LEU A 296 32.28 -12.75 3.18
C LEU A 296 32.62 -11.94 4.45
N PHE A 297 32.13 -12.37 5.61
CA PHE A 297 32.41 -11.71 6.88
C PHE A 297 33.88 -11.86 7.30
N ASP A 298 34.45 -13.04 7.14
CA ASP A 298 35.86 -13.31 7.44
C ASP A 298 36.78 -12.51 6.52
N LEU A 299 36.48 -12.45 5.22
CA LEU A 299 37.19 -11.60 4.26
C LEU A 299 37.07 -10.11 4.62
N PHE A 300 35.91 -9.67 5.11
CA PHE A 300 35.72 -8.30 5.60
C PHE A 300 36.60 -8.01 6.83
N LEU A 301 36.70 -8.94 7.78
CA LEU A 301 37.57 -8.79 8.96
C LEU A 301 39.06 -8.73 8.59
N VAL A 302 39.49 -9.52 7.59
CA VAL A 302 40.86 -9.47 7.06
C VAL A 302 41.12 -8.11 6.42
N HIS A 303 40.21 -7.67 5.55
CA HIS A 303 40.31 -6.35 4.90
C HIS A 303 40.32 -5.20 5.92
N GLN A 304 39.54 -5.29 6.99
CA GLN A 304 39.58 -4.29 8.07
C GLN A 304 40.95 -4.23 8.76
N LYS A 305 41.57 -5.38 9.02
CA LYS A 305 42.87 -5.44 9.71
C LYS A 305 44.02 -4.88 8.86
N GLU A 306 43.98 -5.10 7.55
CA GLU A 306 45.00 -4.58 6.62
C GLU A 306 44.95 -3.04 6.49
N PHE A 307 43.75 -2.45 6.56
CA PHE A 307 43.54 -1.02 6.37
C PHE A 307 43.34 -0.23 7.69
N ALA A 308 43.43 -0.89 8.85
CA ALA A 308 43.33 -0.27 10.18
C ALA A 308 44.56 0.59 10.57
N ALA A 309 45.64 0.54 9.78
CA ALA A 309 46.86 1.31 10.03
C ALA A 309 46.84 2.73 9.45
N ASP A 310 45.83 3.07 8.64
CA ASP A 310 45.67 4.37 7.98
C ASP A 310 44.42 5.09 8.55
N ASP A 311 44.61 6.22 9.22
CA ASP A 311 43.61 6.87 10.11
C ASP A 311 42.45 7.56 9.35
N ASP A 312 42.50 7.63 8.01
CA ASP A 312 41.61 8.45 7.16
C ASP A 312 40.73 7.67 6.15
N ASN A 313 40.55 6.36 6.34
CA ASN A 313 39.90 5.51 5.34
C ASN A 313 38.35 5.51 5.41
N GLN A 314 37.72 6.54 4.85
CA GLN A 314 36.26 6.62 4.66
C GLN A 314 35.68 5.42 3.89
N HIS A 315 36.48 4.76 3.05
CA HIS A 315 36.15 3.56 2.27
C HIS A 315 35.72 2.35 3.14
N LEU A 316 36.31 2.16 4.32
CA LEU A 316 35.97 1.05 5.22
C LEU A 316 34.51 1.11 5.69
N TYR A 317 34.00 2.31 5.98
CA TYR A 317 32.60 2.52 6.38
C TYR A 317 31.62 2.22 5.25
N HIS A 318 32.01 2.50 4.00
CA HIS A 318 31.18 2.24 2.83
C HIS A 318 31.10 0.74 2.55
N THR A 319 32.23 0.02 2.60
CA THR A 319 32.28 -1.45 2.48
C THR A 319 31.45 -2.13 3.56
N MET A 320 31.55 -1.67 4.81
CA MET A 320 30.72 -2.17 5.92
C MET A 320 29.22 -2.01 5.63
N GLN A 321 28.79 -0.87 5.09
CA GLN A 321 27.39 -0.65 4.74
C GLN A 321 26.89 -1.58 3.64
N ILE A 322 27.75 -1.91 2.66
CA ILE A 322 27.42 -2.87 1.60
C ILE A 322 27.28 -4.26 2.21
N VAL A 323 28.29 -4.76 2.91
CA VAL A 323 28.28 -6.10 3.54
C VAL A 323 27.09 -6.26 4.48
N ALA A 324 26.84 -5.28 5.34
CA ALA A 324 25.69 -5.29 6.25
C ALA A 324 24.36 -5.37 5.48
N SER A 325 24.22 -4.63 4.38
CA SER A 325 23.00 -4.68 3.56
C SER A 325 22.80 -6.03 2.84
N ILE A 326 23.89 -6.71 2.47
CA ILE A 326 23.84 -8.05 1.87
C ILE A 326 23.41 -9.09 2.93
N ILE A 327 23.99 -9.02 4.13
CA ILE A 327 23.64 -9.90 5.26
C ILE A 327 22.16 -9.71 5.64
N ASP A 328 21.74 -8.46 5.85
CA ASP A 328 20.35 -8.10 6.15
C ASP A 328 19.38 -8.67 5.11
N TYR A 329 19.70 -8.51 3.82
CA TYR A 329 18.85 -9.03 2.73
C TYR A 329 18.80 -10.55 2.77
N SER A 330 19.93 -11.21 2.98
CA SER A 330 19.99 -12.66 3.07
C SER A 330 19.20 -13.25 4.23
N GLU A 331 19.25 -12.65 5.43
CA GLU A 331 18.40 -13.07 6.55
C GLU A 331 16.90 -12.97 6.23
N GLN A 332 16.47 -11.93 5.50
CA GLN A 332 15.06 -11.79 5.14
C GLN A 332 14.60 -12.81 4.09
N VAL A 333 15.50 -13.22 3.18
CA VAL A 333 15.24 -14.26 2.18
C VAL A 333 15.18 -15.65 2.85
N GLU A 334 16.08 -15.95 3.79
CA GLU A 334 16.02 -17.19 4.58
C GLU A 334 14.74 -17.29 5.41
N HIS A 335 14.34 -16.19 6.06
CA HIS A 335 13.09 -16.16 6.80
C HIS A 335 11.88 -16.34 5.88
N LEU A 336 11.92 -15.81 4.65
CA LEU A 336 10.89 -16.00 3.64
C LEU A 336 10.79 -17.49 3.22
N ASP A 337 11.91 -18.16 3.02
CA ASP A 337 11.97 -19.59 2.69
C ASP A 337 11.31 -20.46 3.76
N VAL A 338 11.65 -20.22 5.04
CA VAL A 338 11.04 -20.93 6.17
C VAL A 338 9.53 -20.75 6.19
N LEU A 339 9.04 -19.53 5.93
CA LEU A 339 7.60 -19.25 5.91
C LEU A 339 6.88 -19.93 4.74
N ILE A 340 7.48 -19.97 3.55
CA ILE A 340 6.90 -20.61 2.37
C ILE A 340 6.89 -22.12 2.54
N THR A 341 7.99 -22.71 3.01
CA THR A 341 8.07 -24.14 3.32
C THR A 341 7.01 -24.54 4.36
N SER A 342 6.86 -23.75 5.42
CA SER A 342 5.79 -23.91 6.41
C SER A 342 4.40 -23.80 5.76
N PHE A 343 4.17 -22.79 4.92
CA PHE A 343 2.89 -22.60 4.23
C PHE A 343 2.47 -23.82 3.39
N HIS A 344 3.37 -24.35 2.56
CA HIS A 344 3.08 -25.50 1.69
C HIS A 344 2.91 -26.82 2.48
N SER A 345 3.58 -26.97 3.63
CA SER A 345 3.37 -28.14 4.49
C SER A 345 1.92 -28.28 4.96
N PHE A 346 1.18 -27.16 5.03
CA PHE A 346 -0.23 -27.14 5.40
C PHE A 346 -1.20 -26.99 4.23
N HIS A 347 -0.76 -26.51 3.06
CA HIS A 347 -1.63 -26.19 1.91
C HIS A 347 -0.98 -26.62 0.57
N HIS A 348 -1.21 -27.86 0.14
CA HIS A 348 -0.63 -28.41 -1.09
C HIS A 348 -1.39 -28.05 -2.39
N ASN A 349 -2.67 -27.64 -2.34
CA ASN A 349 -3.56 -27.62 -3.52
C ASN A 349 -4.24 -26.26 -3.85
N GLU A 350 -3.83 -25.13 -3.26
CA GLU A 350 -4.72 -23.94 -3.19
C GLU A 350 -4.10 -22.60 -3.61
N ILE A 351 -3.01 -22.60 -4.39
CA ILE A 351 -2.44 -21.38 -4.97
C ILE A 351 -3.04 -21.15 -6.36
N SER A 352 -4.23 -20.54 -6.40
CA SER A 352 -4.88 -20.14 -7.64
C SER A 352 -4.52 -18.70 -8.00
N ILE A 353 -3.24 -18.45 -8.33
CA ILE A 353 -2.86 -17.18 -8.95
C ILE A 353 -3.17 -17.32 -10.44
N GLU A 354 -4.37 -16.89 -10.82
CA GLU A 354 -4.76 -16.73 -12.22
C GLU A 354 -3.82 -15.68 -12.84
N GLU A 355 -2.89 -16.13 -13.69
CA GLU A 355 -2.22 -15.23 -14.64
C GLU A 355 -3.32 -14.59 -15.49
N GLU A 356 -3.50 -13.26 -15.40
CA GLU A 356 -4.32 -12.55 -16.39
C GLU A 356 -3.69 -12.83 -17.74
N SER A 357 -4.28 -13.76 -18.51
CA SER A 357 -3.97 -13.95 -19.91
C SER A 357 -4.11 -12.59 -20.58
N ASN A 358 -2.99 -12.01 -21.03
CA ASN A 358 -2.99 -10.83 -21.87
C ASN A 358 -3.82 -11.12 -23.13
N GLN A 359 -5.06 -10.63 -23.14
CA GLN A 359 -5.84 -10.35 -24.34
C GLN A 359 -6.54 -8.99 -24.16
#